data_AF-A0A443RUU9-F1
#
_entry.id   AF-A0A443RUU9-F1
#
_cell.length_a   1.000
_cell.length_b   1.000
_cell.length_c   1.000
_cell.angle_alpha   90.00
_cell.angle_beta   90.00
_cell.angle_gamma   90.00
#
_symmetry.space_group_name_H-M   'P 1'
#
loop_
_entity.id
_entity.type
_entity.pdbx_description
1 polymer ?
#
loop_
_entity_poly.entity_id
_entity_poly.type
_entity_poly.pdbx_seq_one_letter_code
_entity_poly.pdbx_strand_id
1 'polypeptide(L)'
;AQRYEGASTIFGPHTLEAYKQQYQKLAKALVSKTSLPPGPTPPNFIKKQISLQPGVIFDGTTKGRKFGQVLENAKASYNVGSRVSIKFVVANPRNDLFTDKTFLTVERLDSKSNTWIVVANDGCWETQYHWKRTNVIVGESEATVIWDIPKDTVKGDYRIKVFGVSKNAIQTKTKFTGTSNIFKVM
;
A
#
# COMPACT_ATOMS: atom_id res chain seq x y z
N ALA A 1 24.60 2.82 29.80
CA ALA A 1 24.14 1.44 30.08
C ALA A 1 24.09 0.66 28.76
N GLN A 2 24.34 -0.65 28.78
CA GLN A 2 24.32 -1.50 27.58
C GLN A 2 22.90 -1.96 27.24
N ARG A 3 22.00 -1.00 27.01
CA ARG A 3 20.62 -1.25 26.56
C ARG A 3 20.60 -1.46 25.04
N TYR A 4 19.42 -1.58 24.45
CA TYR A 4 19.25 -1.80 23.01
C TYR A 4 20.07 -0.81 22.15
N GLU A 5 20.02 0.47 22.51
CA GLU A 5 20.71 1.55 21.79
C GLU A 5 22.22 1.46 21.99
N GLY A 6 22.66 1.12 23.21
CA GLY A 6 24.08 0.89 23.52
C GLY A 6 24.64 -0.27 22.69
N ALA A 7 23.92 -1.39 22.62
CA ALA A 7 24.40 -2.59 21.93
C ALA A 7 24.38 -2.39 20.40
N SER A 8 23.49 -1.52 19.91
CA SER A 8 23.39 -1.10 18.51
C SER A 8 24.32 0.06 18.16
N THR A 9 25.20 0.47 19.08
CA THR A 9 26.25 1.47 18.83
C THR A 9 27.44 0.80 18.14
N ILE A 10 27.34 0.65 16.81
CA ILE A 10 28.17 -0.27 16.00
C ILE A 10 29.67 0.07 15.92
N PHE A 11 30.08 1.30 16.26
CA PHE A 11 31.51 1.69 16.29
C PHE A 11 32.07 1.77 17.71
N GLY A 12 31.36 1.23 18.70
CA GLY A 12 31.81 1.12 20.08
C GLY A 12 31.52 2.36 20.95
N PRO A 13 32.04 2.39 22.20
CA PRO A 13 31.61 3.33 23.23
C PRO A 13 31.90 4.81 22.90
N HIS A 14 32.81 5.09 21.97
CA HIS A 14 33.18 6.45 21.56
C HIS A 14 32.47 6.94 20.28
N THR A 15 31.48 6.21 19.77
CA THR A 15 30.74 6.58 18.55
C THR A 15 30.18 8.00 18.63
N LEU A 16 29.56 8.38 19.76
CA LEU A 16 29.02 9.73 19.96
C LEU A 16 30.11 10.81 19.89
N GLU A 17 31.25 10.58 20.56
CA GLU A 17 32.36 11.54 20.58
C GLU A 17 33.01 11.67 19.19
N ALA A 18 33.13 10.58 18.44
CA ALA A 18 33.59 10.60 17.05
C ALA A 18 32.66 11.46 16.17
N TYR A 19 31.34 11.28 16.29
CA TYR A 19 30.37 12.13 15.56
C TYR A 19 30.46 13.59 15.97
N LYS A 20 30.52 13.90 17.28
CA LYS A 20 30.71 15.28 17.77
C LYS A 20 31.95 15.92 17.17
N GLN A 21 33.07 15.21 17.13
CA GLN A 21 34.30 15.70 16.52
C GLN A 21 34.13 16.01 15.02
N GLN A 22 33.49 15.12 14.25
CA GLN A 22 33.24 15.36 12.83
C GLN A 22 32.30 16.55 12.60
N TYR A 23 31.21 16.67 13.37
CA TYR A 23 30.30 17.81 13.27
C TYR A 23 30.97 19.13 13.66
N GLN A 24 31.82 19.14 14.69
CA GLN A 24 32.61 20.31 15.05
C GLN A 24 33.58 20.71 13.93
N LYS A 25 34.25 19.75 13.28
CA LYS A 25 35.12 19.99 12.13
C LYS A 25 34.35 20.63 10.97
N LEU A 26 33.18 20.09 10.63
CA LEU A 26 32.30 20.61 9.59
C LEU A 26 31.80 22.04 9.92
N ALA A 27 31.34 22.25 11.14
CA ALA A 27 30.87 23.56 11.61
C ALA A 27 31.98 24.63 11.52
N LYS A 28 33.21 24.29 11.95
CA LYS A 28 34.37 25.19 11.83
C LYS A 28 34.67 25.54 10.37
N ALA A 29 34.66 24.55 9.47
CA ALA A 29 34.90 24.78 8.05
C ALA A 29 33.83 25.68 7.41
N LEU A 30 32.55 25.50 7.78
CA LEU A 30 31.45 26.36 7.35
C LEU A 30 31.64 27.81 7.79
N VAL A 31 31.94 28.05 9.08
CA VAL A 31 32.17 29.39 9.62
C VAL A 31 33.37 30.06 8.96
N SER A 32 34.47 29.32 8.80
CA SER A 32 35.69 29.83 8.18
C SER A 32 35.64 29.88 6.64
N LYS A 33 34.53 29.45 6.02
CA LYS A 33 34.36 29.32 4.56
C LYS A 33 35.50 28.55 3.89
N THR A 34 35.99 27.50 4.55
CA THR A 34 37.07 26.65 4.04
C THR A 34 36.53 25.34 3.48
N SER A 35 37.21 24.83 2.45
CA SER A 35 36.91 23.52 1.88
C SER A 35 37.57 22.40 2.69
N LEU A 36 36.93 21.23 2.74
CA LEU A 36 37.47 20.03 3.37
C LEU A 36 37.70 18.94 2.30
N PRO A 37 38.65 18.01 2.53
CA PRO A 37 38.81 16.85 1.66
C PRO A 37 37.51 16.03 1.58
N PRO A 38 37.18 15.47 0.40
CA PRO A 38 35.91 14.79 0.16
C PRO A 38 35.73 13.48 0.96
N GLY A 39 36.80 12.92 1.51
CA GLY A 39 36.76 11.64 2.21
C GLY A 39 36.74 10.43 1.26
N PRO A 40 36.65 9.21 1.81
CA PRO A 40 36.66 7.99 1.03
C PRO A 40 35.34 7.79 0.28
N THR A 41 35.42 7.27 -0.94
CA THR A 41 34.24 6.86 -1.72
C THR A 41 33.60 5.62 -1.09
N PRO A 42 32.28 5.63 -0.80
CA PRO A 42 31.61 4.44 -0.27
C PRO A 42 31.56 3.31 -1.31
N PRO A 43 31.66 2.03 -0.88
CA PRO A 43 31.58 0.89 -1.80
C PRO A 43 30.17 0.75 -2.41
N ASN A 44 30.11 0.31 -3.67
CA ASN A 44 28.85 -0.01 -4.36
C ASN A 44 28.52 -1.51 -4.26
N PHE A 45 27.42 -1.85 -3.59
CA PHE A 45 26.98 -3.23 -3.37
C PHE A 45 25.74 -3.66 -4.16
N ILE A 46 25.28 -2.90 -5.16
CA ILE A 46 24.05 -3.21 -5.92
C ILE A 46 24.10 -4.61 -6.56
N LYS A 47 25.26 -5.02 -7.10
CA LYS A 47 25.46 -6.34 -7.73
C LYS A 47 25.66 -7.51 -6.75
N LYS A 48 25.70 -7.25 -5.44
CA LYS A 48 25.96 -8.26 -4.40
C LYS A 48 24.74 -8.57 -3.53
N GLN A 49 23.57 -8.05 -3.89
CA GLN A 49 22.33 -8.29 -3.14
C GLN A 49 21.82 -9.71 -3.41
N ILE A 50 21.45 -10.42 -2.33
CA ILE A 50 20.85 -11.75 -2.39
C ILE A 50 19.40 -11.61 -1.92
N SER A 51 18.44 -12.17 -2.67
CA SER A 51 17.03 -12.24 -2.26
C SER A 51 16.59 -13.70 -2.21
N LEU A 52 16.11 -14.12 -1.04
CA LEU A 52 15.47 -15.43 -0.85
C LEU A 52 13.93 -15.34 -0.90
N GLN A 53 13.38 -14.13 -1.09
CA GLN A 53 11.94 -13.91 -1.18
C GLN A 53 11.44 -14.30 -2.58
N PRO A 54 10.57 -15.32 -2.71
CA PRO A 54 10.05 -15.71 -4.01
C PRO A 54 9.17 -14.63 -4.64
N GLY A 55 9.26 -14.49 -5.96
CA GLY A 55 8.39 -13.61 -6.74
C GLY A 55 6.94 -14.07 -6.78
N VAL A 56 6.10 -13.39 -7.56
CA VAL A 56 4.77 -13.89 -7.93
C VAL A 56 4.97 -14.85 -9.10
N ILE A 57 4.64 -16.13 -8.91
CA ILE A 57 4.74 -17.13 -9.98
C ILE A 57 3.59 -16.90 -10.98
N PHE A 58 2.36 -17.00 -10.49
CA PHE A 58 1.13 -16.68 -11.21
C PHE A 58 -0.01 -16.40 -10.22
N ASP A 59 -1.13 -15.91 -10.74
CA ASP A 59 -2.42 -15.78 -10.07
C ASP A 59 -3.49 -16.49 -10.89
N GLY A 60 -4.41 -17.15 -10.19
CA GLY A 60 -5.52 -17.87 -10.79
C GLY A 60 -6.83 -17.62 -10.04
N THR A 61 -7.92 -18.08 -10.62
CA THR A 61 -9.26 -18.06 -10.03
C THR A 61 -9.87 -19.46 -10.12
N THR A 62 -10.74 -19.82 -9.18
CA THR A 62 -11.43 -21.11 -9.17
C THR A 62 -12.87 -20.99 -9.68
N LYS A 63 -13.44 -22.11 -10.18
CA LYS A 63 -14.88 -22.29 -10.43
C LYS A 63 -15.56 -21.15 -11.23
N GLY A 64 -15.00 -20.77 -12.38
CA GLY A 64 -15.60 -19.77 -13.27
C GLY A 64 -15.58 -18.33 -12.74
N ARG A 65 -14.94 -18.09 -11.58
CA ARG A 65 -14.79 -16.75 -11.02
C ARG A 65 -13.82 -15.90 -11.84
N LYS A 66 -13.99 -14.59 -11.81
CA LYS A 66 -13.14 -13.63 -12.51
C LYS A 66 -12.48 -12.68 -11.51
N PHE A 67 -11.28 -12.19 -11.84
CA PHE A 67 -10.67 -11.11 -11.07
C PHE A 67 -11.59 -9.88 -11.07
N GLY A 68 -11.70 -9.23 -9.92
CA GLY A 68 -12.63 -8.12 -9.68
C GLY A 68 -14.05 -8.57 -9.30
N GLN A 69 -14.36 -9.86 -9.30
CA GLN A 69 -15.65 -10.35 -8.83
C GLN A 69 -15.81 -10.15 -7.32
N VAL A 70 -16.99 -9.70 -6.90
CA VAL A 70 -17.36 -9.56 -5.48
C VAL A 70 -17.69 -10.93 -4.89
N LEU A 71 -17.07 -11.26 -3.75
CA LEU A 71 -17.33 -12.46 -2.94
C LEU A 71 -18.32 -12.18 -1.81
N GLU A 72 -18.14 -11.06 -1.13
CA GLU A 72 -19.03 -10.55 -0.08
C GLU A 72 -19.29 -9.07 -0.41
N ASN A 73 -20.55 -8.71 -0.65
CA ASN A 73 -20.94 -7.39 -1.15
C ASN A 73 -21.37 -6.44 -0.01
N ALA A 74 -21.46 -5.15 -0.31
CA ALA A 74 -22.02 -4.16 0.59
C ALA A 74 -23.48 -4.49 0.94
N LYS A 75 -23.91 -4.14 2.15
CA LYS A 75 -25.32 -4.06 2.52
C LYS A 75 -26.00 -2.94 1.73
N ALA A 76 -27.33 -2.97 1.62
CA ALA A 76 -28.07 -1.95 0.89
C ALA A 76 -27.92 -0.53 1.49
N SER A 77 -27.72 -0.43 2.81
CA SER A 77 -27.54 0.85 3.49
C SER A 77 -26.67 0.75 4.75
N TYR A 78 -26.12 1.91 5.12
CA TYR A 78 -25.23 2.13 6.27
C TYR A 78 -25.51 3.50 6.89
N ASN A 79 -25.30 3.63 8.20
CA ASN A 79 -25.33 4.93 8.87
C ASN A 79 -23.92 5.56 8.85
N VAL A 80 -23.84 6.88 8.89
CA VAL A 80 -22.57 7.57 9.17
C VAL A 80 -21.91 7.04 10.46
N GLY A 81 -20.57 6.92 10.46
CA GLY A 81 -19.81 6.33 11.56
C GLY A 81 -19.78 4.80 11.60
N SER A 82 -20.46 4.11 10.67
CA SER A 82 -20.41 2.64 10.56
C SER A 82 -19.34 2.15 9.56
N ARG A 83 -19.11 0.84 9.55
CA ARG A 83 -18.09 0.19 8.71
C ARG A 83 -18.72 -0.56 7.53
N VAL A 84 -18.25 -0.24 6.33
CA VAL A 84 -18.46 -1.03 5.11
C VAL A 84 -17.31 -2.01 4.96
N SER A 85 -17.60 -3.27 4.61
CA SER A 85 -16.60 -4.30 4.35
C SER A 85 -17.04 -5.14 3.15
N ILE A 86 -16.16 -5.24 2.15
CA ILE A 86 -16.44 -5.90 0.87
C ILE A 86 -15.26 -6.78 0.51
N LYS A 87 -15.52 -8.02 0.08
CA LYS A 87 -14.46 -8.93 -0.39
C LYS A 87 -14.51 -9.09 -1.90
N PHE A 88 -13.34 -9.05 -2.53
CA PHE A 88 -13.18 -9.25 -3.96
C PHE A 88 -12.19 -10.38 -4.25
N VAL A 89 -12.41 -11.10 -5.36
CA VAL A 89 -11.37 -11.92 -5.97
C VAL A 89 -10.32 -11.00 -6.58
N VAL A 90 -9.07 -11.09 -6.14
CA VAL A 90 -7.97 -10.26 -6.64
C VAL A 90 -6.73 -11.08 -6.91
N ALA A 91 -5.72 -10.46 -7.52
CA ALA A 91 -4.38 -11.02 -7.70
C ALA A 91 -3.39 -10.48 -6.66
N ASN A 92 -2.15 -10.99 -6.66
CA ASN A 92 -1.10 -10.50 -5.77
C ASN A 92 -0.74 -9.02 -6.06
N PRO A 93 -0.74 -8.12 -5.05
CA PRO A 93 -0.45 -6.70 -5.25
C PRO A 93 1.01 -6.44 -5.69
N ARG A 94 1.93 -7.40 -5.52
CA ARG A 94 3.32 -7.26 -6.02
C ARG A 94 3.43 -7.28 -7.55
N ASN A 95 2.34 -7.57 -8.28
CA ASN A 95 2.34 -7.50 -9.74
C ASN A 95 2.44 -6.05 -10.26
N ASP A 96 1.88 -5.08 -9.55
CA ASP A 96 1.97 -3.65 -9.85
C ASP A 96 1.75 -2.90 -8.53
N LEU A 97 2.72 -2.06 -8.15
CA LEU A 97 2.65 -1.31 -6.89
C LEU A 97 1.59 -0.21 -6.91
N PHE A 98 1.07 0.14 -8.10
CA PHE A 98 0.20 1.29 -8.30
C PHE A 98 0.75 2.57 -7.67
N THR A 99 2.06 2.82 -7.85
CA THR A 99 2.69 4.10 -7.49
C THR A 99 1.92 5.26 -8.14
N ASP A 100 1.60 6.28 -7.33
CA ASP A 100 0.77 7.44 -7.69
C ASP A 100 -0.64 7.09 -8.20
N LYS A 101 -1.14 5.90 -7.84
CA LYS A 101 -2.49 5.38 -8.13
C LYS A 101 -3.07 4.78 -6.85
N THR A 102 -4.04 3.87 -6.98
CA THR A 102 -4.73 3.27 -5.83
C THR A 102 -5.25 1.87 -6.12
N PHE A 103 -5.31 1.02 -5.09
CA PHE A 103 -5.95 -0.30 -5.11
C PHE A 103 -7.46 -0.24 -4.88
N LEU A 104 -7.99 0.86 -4.32
CA LEU A 104 -9.42 1.02 -4.08
C LEU A 104 -9.89 2.47 -4.25
N THR A 105 -11.15 2.64 -4.62
CA THR A 105 -11.84 3.94 -4.50
C THR A 105 -13.17 3.75 -3.81
N VAL A 106 -13.52 4.71 -2.95
CA VAL A 106 -14.90 4.93 -2.51
C VAL A 106 -15.44 6.06 -3.39
N GLU A 107 -16.55 5.79 -4.06
CA GLU A 107 -17.15 6.72 -5.01
C GLU A 107 -18.57 7.08 -4.57
N ARG A 108 -18.89 8.37 -4.60
CA ARG A 108 -20.23 8.92 -4.35
C ARG A 108 -20.88 9.29 -5.67
N LEU A 109 -22.16 8.96 -5.84
CA LEU A 109 -22.95 9.44 -6.98
C LEU A 109 -23.32 10.90 -6.77
N ASP A 110 -22.91 11.78 -7.66
CA ASP A 110 -23.38 13.16 -7.68
C ASP A 110 -24.75 13.22 -8.35
N SER A 111 -25.74 13.72 -7.61
CA SER A 111 -27.14 13.74 -8.07
C SER A 111 -27.40 14.78 -9.17
N LYS A 112 -26.51 15.76 -9.35
CA LYS A 112 -26.67 16.81 -10.37
C LYS A 112 -26.11 16.37 -11.72
N SER A 113 -24.91 15.80 -11.73
CA SER A 113 -24.25 15.33 -12.96
C SER A 113 -24.55 13.88 -13.32
N ASN A 114 -25.10 13.08 -12.38
CA ASN A 114 -25.24 11.64 -12.49
C ASN A 114 -23.88 10.93 -12.74
N THR A 115 -22.80 11.46 -12.17
CA THR A 115 -21.44 10.90 -12.27
C THR A 115 -20.90 10.45 -10.92
N TRP A 116 -19.98 9.49 -10.95
CA TRP A 116 -19.31 8.98 -9.75
C TRP A 116 -18.07 9.82 -9.44
N ILE A 117 -18.01 10.36 -8.23
CA ILE A 117 -16.90 11.17 -7.72
C ILE A 117 -16.16 10.35 -6.67
N VAL A 118 -14.84 10.21 -6.83
CA VAL A 118 -13.98 9.57 -5.81
C VAL A 118 -13.93 10.47 -4.58
N VAL A 119 -14.33 9.93 -3.43
CA VAL A 119 -14.28 10.64 -2.13
C VAL A 119 -13.19 10.12 -1.20
N ALA A 120 -12.74 8.87 -1.41
CA ALA A 120 -11.63 8.28 -0.67
C ALA A 120 -10.90 7.24 -1.53
N ASN A 121 -9.62 7.02 -1.22
CA ASN A 121 -8.74 6.02 -1.83
C ASN A 121 -7.90 5.33 -0.74
N ASP A 122 -7.04 4.38 -1.11
CA ASP A 122 -6.16 3.65 -0.16
C ASP A 122 -5.10 4.48 0.59
N GLY A 123 -4.96 5.78 0.28
CA GLY A 123 -4.18 6.73 1.07
C GLY A 123 -4.98 7.41 2.19
N CYS A 124 -6.30 7.26 2.20
CA CYS A 124 -7.19 7.84 3.20
C CYS A 124 -7.28 6.95 4.45
N TRP A 125 -7.23 7.58 5.64
CA TRP A 125 -7.24 6.91 6.95
C TRP A 125 -8.47 6.02 7.19
N GLU A 126 -9.60 6.43 6.65
CA GLU A 126 -10.88 5.74 6.76
C GLU A 126 -10.98 4.49 5.87
N THR A 127 -9.99 4.21 5.02
CA THR A 127 -10.01 3.05 4.13
C THR A 127 -8.90 2.05 4.44
N GLN A 128 -9.14 0.78 4.14
CA GLN A 128 -8.14 -0.27 4.30
C GLN A 128 -8.24 -1.30 3.18
N TYR A 129 -7.08 -1.77 2.70
CA TYR A 129 -6.96 -2.84 1.71
C TYR A 129 -6.20 -4.02 2.33
N HIS A 130 -6.89 -5.13 2.58
CA HIS A 130 -6.30 -6.32 3.17
C HIS A 130 -6.23 -7.46 2.15
N TRP A 131 -5.04 -7.75 1.63
CA TRP A 131 -4.82 -8.87 0.72
C TRP A 131 -4.54 -10.17 1.47
N LYS A 132 -5.12 -11.28 1.00
CA LYS A 132 -4.89 -12.62 1.55
C LYS A 132 -4.79 -13.67 0.44
N ARG A 133 -3.76 -14.51 0.50
CA ARG A 133 -3.67 -15.74 -0.30
C ARG A 133 -4.65 -16.78 0.26
N THR A 134 -5.58 -17.25 -0.56
CA THR A 134 -6.60 -18.24 -0.15
C THR A 134 -6.26 -19.64 -0.65
N ASN A 135 -5.61 -19.77 -1.80
CA ASN A 135 -5.13 -21.05 -2.32
C ASN A 135 -3.78 -20.88 -3.02
N VAL A 136 -2.73 -21.54 -2.50
CA VAL A 136 -1.37 -21.46 -3.05
C VAL A 136 -1.24 -22.23 -4.36
N ILE A 137 -1.87 -23.42 -4.46
CA ILE A 137 -1.74 -24.32 -5.61
C ILE A 137 -2.36 -23.69 -6.86
N VAL A 138 -3.54 -23.07 -6.71
CA VAL A 138 -4.25 -22.43 -7.83
C VAL A 138 -3.89 -20.95 -7.97
N GLY A 139 -3.15 -20.37 -7.02
CA GLY A 139 -2.81 -18.95 -7.02
C GLY A 139 -4.02 -18.05 -6.79
N GLU A 140 -5.03 -18.50 -6.02
CA GLU A 140 -6.23 -17.71 -5.70
C GLU A 140 -5.94 -16.77 -4.52
N SER A 141 -6.42 -15.52 -4.62
CA SER A 141 -6.36 -14.56 -3.52
C SER A 141 -7.60 -13.69 -3.47
N GLU A 142 -7.84 -13.12 -2.31
CA GLU A 142 -8.92 -12.18 -2.06
C GLU A 142 -8.38 -10.89 -1.43
N ALA A 143 -9.11 -9.79 -1.63
CA ALA A 143 -8.90 -8.55 -0.89
C ALA A 143 -10.17 -8.19 -0.13
N THR A 144 -10.01 -7.89 1.15
CA THR A 144 -11.05 -7.24 1.95
C THR A 144 -10.82 -5.74 1.91
N VAL A 145 -11.75 -5.01 1.29
CA VAL A 145 -11.77 -3.56 1.24
C VAL A 145 -12.69 -3.06 2.35
N ILE A 146 -12.19 -2.16 3.18
CA ILE A 146 -12.92 -1.58 4.30
C ILE A 146 -13.03 -0.07 4.09
N TRP A 147 -14.20 0.48 4.42
CA TRP A 147 -14.40 1.91 4.56
C TRP A 147 -15.15 2.20 5.86
N ASP A 148 -14.49 2.90 6.78
CA ASP A 148 -15.04 3.42 8.02
C ASP A 148 -15.68 4.77 7.74
N ILE A 149 -17.00 4.81 7.53
CA ILE A 149 -17.72 6.00 7.06
C ILE A 149 -17.50 7.17 8.03
N PRO A 150 -16.81 8.26 7.63
CA PRO A 150 -16.65 9.44 8.49
C PRO A 150 -18.00 10.03 8.94
N LYS A 151 -18.03 10.63 10.13
CA LYS A 151 -19.28 11.17 10.72
C LYS A 151 -19.88 12.33 9.92
N ASP A 152 -19.05 13.05 9.19
CA ASP A 152 -19.37 14.18 8.31
C ASP A 152 -19.63 13.77 6.86
N THR A 153 -19.70 12.46 6.57
CA THR A 153 -20.01 11.95 5.23
C THR A 153 -21.36 12.45 4.75
N VAL A 154 -21.37 13.01 3.53
CA VAL A 154 -22.59 13.46 2.87
C VAL A 154 -23.49 12.25 2.58
N LYS A 155 -24.75 12.32 2.99
CA LYS A 155 -25.72 11.25 2.71
C LYS A 155 -25.91 11.08 1.20
N GLY A 156 -26.04 9.85 0.73
CA GLY A 156 -26.17 9.59 -0.70
C GLY A 156 -25.89 8.15 -1.08
N ASP A 157 -25.76 7.91 -2.39
CA ASP A 157 -25.45 6.60 -2.94
C ASP A 157 -23.96 6.46 -3.22
N TYR A 158 -23.40 5.35 -2.79
CA TYR A 158 -21.98 5.05 -2.79
C TYR A 158 -21.70 3.70 -3.42
N ARG A 159 -20.51 3.54 -3.96
CA ARG A 159 -19.95 2.24 -4.34
C ARG A 159 -18.47 2.21 -4.07
N ILE A 160 -17.92 1.00 -3.95
CA ILE A 160 -16.49 0.79 -3.80
C ILE A 160 -15.98 0.07 -5.05
N LYS A 161 -14.86 0.55 -5.58
CA LYS A 161 -14.13 -0.14 -6.64
C LYS A 161 -12.81 -0.65 -6.13
N VAL A 162 -12.36 -1.76 -6.71
CA VAL A 162 -11.03 -2.32 -6.51
C VAL A 162 -10.29 -2.37 -7.84
N PHE A 163 -8.98 -2.16 -7.80
CA PHE A 163 -8.09 -2.20 -8.94
C PHE A 163 -7.00 -3.24 -8.72
N GLY A 164 -6.55 -3.90 -9.78
CA GLY A 164 -5.50 -4.90 -9.66
C GLY A 164 -4.88 -5.27 -10.98
N VAL A 165 -3.75 -5.98 -10.89
CA VAL A 165 -3.05 -6.59 -12.02
C VAL A 165 -2.86 -8.06 -11.73
N SER A 166 -3.47 -8.92 -12.53
CA SER A 166 -3.24 -10.36 -12.48
C SER A 166 -2.04 -10.75 -13.32
N LYS A 167 -1.39 -11.85 -12.97
CA LYS A 167 -0.27 -12.42 -13.72
C LYS A 167 -0.57 -13.88 -14.05
N ASN A 168 -0.70 -14.22 -15.32
CA ASN A 168 -0.99 -15.60 -15.71
C ASN A 168 0.27 -16.50 -15.68
N ALA A 169 0.11 -17.81 -15.91
CA ALA A 169 1.21 -18.78 -15.88
C ALA A 169 2.34 -18.47 -16.89
N ILE A 170 2.00 -17.89 -18.05
CA ILE A 170 2.97 -17.42 -19.06
C ILE A 170 3.50 -16.00 -18.79
N GLN A 171 3.36 -15.52 -17.56
CA GLN A 171 3.91 -14.25 -17.05
C GLN A 171 3.29 -12.96 -17.63
N THR A 172 2.19 -13.05 -18.40
CA THR A 172 1.47 -11.88 -18.90
C THR A 172 0.69 -11.20 -17.78
N LYS A 173 0.79 -9.88 -17.71
CA LYS A 173 0.08 -9.04 -16.74
C LYS A 173 -1.18 -8.43 -17.36
N THR A 174 -2.32 -8.57 -16.67
CA THR A 174 -3.62 -8.04 -17.13
C THR A 174 -4.26 -7.20 -16.04
N LYS A 175 -4.61 -5.95 -16.37
CA LYS A 175 -5.35 -5.06 -15.47
C LYS A 175 -6.80 -5.53 -15.35
N PHE A 176 -7.36 -5.44 -14.16
CA PHE A 176 -8.77 -5.67 -13.91
C PHE A 176 -9.32 -4.64 -12.92
N THR A 177 -10.64 -4.52 -12.91
CA THR A 177 -11.36 -3.76 -11.88
C THR A 177 -12.55 -4.56 -11.38
N GLY A 178 -12.90 -4.35 -10.11
CA GLY A 178 -14.13 -4.84 -9.50
C GLY A 178 -14.94 -3.67 -8.97
N THR A 179 -16.26 -3.80 -8.95
CA THR A 179 -17.16 -2.76 -8.43
C THR A 179 -18.21 -3.44 -7.55
N SER A 180 -18.45 -2.90 -6.35
CA SER A 180 -19.50 -3.36 -5.46
C SER A 180 -20.89 -3.04 -5.99
N ASN A 181 -21.92 -3.57 -5.32
CA ASN A 181 -23.26 -2.99 -5.43
C ASN A 181 -23.25 -1.56 -4.91
N ILE A 182 -24.21 -0.77 -5.38
CA ILE A 182 -24.49 0.55 -4.83
C ILE A 182 -25.13 0.37 -3.45
N PHE A 183 -24.73 1.20 -2.49
CA PHE A 183 -25.29 1.24 -1.15
C PHE A 183 -25.52 2.67 -0.70
N LYS A 184 -26.51 2.88 0.16
CA LYS A 184 -26.89 4.21 0.66
C LYS A 184 -26.23 4.52 1.99
N VAL A 185 -25.67 5.71 2.14
CA VAL A 185 -25.22 6.26 3.44
C VAL A 185 -26.28 7.20 3.99
N MET A 186 -26.72 6.95 5.22
CA MET A 186 -27.83 7.63 5.92
C MET A 186 -27.39 8.36 7.18
#